data_AF-A0A179I6C1-F1
#
_entry.id   AF-A0A179I6C1-F1
#
_cell.length_a   1.000
_cell.length_b   1.000
_cell.length_c   1.000
_cell.angle_alpha   90.00
_cell.angle_beta   90.00
_cell.angle_gamma   90.00
#
_symmetry.space_group_name_H-M   'P 1'
#
loop_
_entity.id
_entity.type
_entity.pdbx_description
1 polymer ?
#
loop_
_entity_poly.entity_id
_entity_poly.type
_entity_poly.pdbx_seq_one_letter_code
_entity_poly.pdbx_strand_id
1 'polypeptide(L)'
;MSARRVKFDDYSDTQLHVGSAHSTAPAVFAVCSRALSRASPAFEEILYGTGSRQDASAALLSENQLIELPHDEPASMAILLHAIHSQFRQIPTQLSVEALYDLVVVAHKYGATAALRPWTAPWTQSSTLKLEDSNENLLRAMSIYWILGFREEFFRTTKKFVESAPRLAKSDLLLLQTAPDTTGEHSQRAREMASQADYIGRAYSINATPDYRAALQCILLVVDEGPRWCRHATWLGPHRCESMILGSLMFCLSRAELWPLPKADDVEYSVLDLHARLDAVVLHVIGRTKGDPRDHQACNPSQHLRDAMKQVMSDVPSRILKITWIVALPESKPAPMKVFLNVAHANVSQIPHILSVENLYDLTVLTNYYDATLLLSPWIDVWMAAMSEISRDANAIQHRLLWISWEFGRAETFRTVAHRMLMEEPPRARNTNEDDDVQAPQIIESIDSIRIQAIQKLLHVVRDVTGRLTVADEGPRWCRHAAQVRHHQCEAMALGSITFCLARAGLWPLPAAAEVKLSLSDLGRVLAGMVIHDIGETTDEPRVDHGICNPRWLLMKQVEQVMCATVAALAAAEVDSFTPRVLDIYQVKLRKGMPSRSQYYLFAVHVLQSPFATSK
;
A
#
# COMPACT_ATOMS: atom_id res chain seq x y z
N MET A 1 38.29 -4.02 -28.96
CA MET A 1 38.45 -2.56 -28.82
C MET A 1 38.59 -2.26 -27.34
N SER A 2 39.67 -1.58 -26.91
CA SER A 2 39.92 -1.33 -25.49
C SER A 2 38.95 -0.27 -24.96
N ALA A 3 38.14 -0.61 -23.94
CA ALA A 3 37.24 0.33 -23.30
C ALA A 3 38.01 1.52 -22.70
N ARG A 4 37.46 2.74 -22.82
CA ARG A 4 38.10 3.96 -22.30
C ARG A 4 38.03 3.95 -20.77
N ARG A 5 39.18 3.91 -20.09
CA ARG A 5 39.24 3.99 -18.62
C ARG A 5 39.21 5.45 -18.17
N VAL A 6 38.28 5.81 -17.29
CA VAL A 6 38.17 7.15 -16.68
C VAL A 6 38.15 7.01 -15.15
N LYS A 7 38.97 7.82 -14.46
CA LYS A 7 39.14 7.77 -13.01
C LYS A 7 38.38 8.94 -12.35
N PHE A 8 37.50 8.63 -11.41
CA PHE A 8 36.67 9.60 -10.68
C PHE A 8 37.12 9.82 -9.23
N ASP A 9 37.90 8.90 -8.68
CA ASP A 9 38.46 9.02 -7.34
C ASP A 9 39.90 8.49 -7.34
N ASP A 10 40.81 9.17 -6.66
CA ASP A 10 42.20 8.72 -6.59
C ASP A 10 42.39 7.42 -5.81
N TYR A 11 41.47 7.17 -4.88
CA TYR A 11 41.37 5.98 -4.03
C TYR A 11 40.21 5.09 -4.47
N SER A 12 39.90 5.06 -5.77
CA SER A 12 38.86 4.19 -6.33
C SER A 12 39.10 2.72 -5.95
N ASP A 13 38.09 2.10 -5.37
CA ASP A 13 38.08 0.69 -4.93
C ASP A 13 37.18 -0.19 -5.81
N THR A 14 36.40 0.41 -6.71
CA THR A 14 35.44 -0.25 -7.60
C THR A 14 35.60 0.24 -9.04
N GLN A 15 35.33 -0.65 -10.00
CA GLN A 15 35.30 -0.35 -11.43
C GLN A 15 33.94 -0.70 -12.03
N LEU A 16 33.34 0.22 -12.79
CA LEU A 16 32.09 0.00 -13.52
C LEU A 16 32.40 -0.15 -15.01
N HIS A 17 32.08 -1.28 -15.62
CA HIS A 17 32.17 -1.50 -17.06
C HIS A 17 30.80 -1.23 -17.71
N VAL A 18 30.68 -0.12 -18.42
CA VAL A 18 29.40 0.44 -18.87
C VAL A 18 29.27 0.38 -20.39
N GLY A 19 28.09 -0.05 -20.86
CA GLY A 19 27.69 0.01 -22.27
C GLY A 19 28.23 -1.13 -23.14
N SER A 20 28.64 -2.26 -22.57
CA SER A 20 29.26 -3.37 -23.31
C SER A 20 28.32 -4.08 -24.29
N ALA A 21 26.98 -3.97 -24.13
CA ALA A 21 26.02 -4.65 -25.00
C ALA A 21 25.43 -3.79 -26.13
N HIS A 22 25.41 -2.46 -26.01
CA HIS A 22 24.74 -1.59 -26.99
C HIS A 22 25.56 -0.36 -27.43
N SER A 23 26.60 0.02 -26.69
CA SER A 23 27.35 1.24 -26.98
C SER A 23 28.52 0.93 -27.92
N THR A 24 28.71 1.77 -28.92
CA THR A 24 29.86 1.66 -29.83
C THR A 24 31.19 2.04 -29.16
N ALA A 25 31.15 2.64 -27.96
CA ALA A 25 32.30 3.07 -27.19
C ALA A 25 32.13 2.77 -25.68
N PRO A 26 32.24 1.50 -25.25
CA PRO A 26 32.13 1.14 -23.84
C PRO A 26 33.23 1.79 -23.00
N ALA A 27 32.90 2.09 -21.74
CA ALA A 27 33.78 2.79 -20.82
C ALA A 27 33.96 2.01 -19.50
N VAL A 28 35.14 2.14 -18.90
CA VAL A 28 35.43 1.61 -17.56
C VAL A 28 35.64 2.78 -16.61
N PHE A 29 34.77 2.93 -15.62
CA PHE A 29 34.82 4.01 -14.64
C PHE A 29 35.38 3.51 -13.31
N ALA A 30 36.53 4.06 -12.89
CA ALA A 30 37.10 3.78 -11.58
C ALA A 30 36.55 4.78 -10.55
N VAL A 31 35.83 4.26 -9.55
CA VAL A 31 34.94 5.01 -8.65
C VAL A 31 35.13 4.58 -7.20
N CYS A 32 34.69 5.42 -6.27
CA CYS A 32 34.64 5.10 -4.83
C CYS A 32 33.28 4.48 -4.46
N SER A 33 33.29 3.23 -4.02
CA SER A 33 32.14 2.41 -3.61
C SER A 33 31.29 3.11 -2.53
N ARG A 34 31.95 3.80 -1.59
CA ARG A 34 31.29 4.51 -0.48
C ARG A 34 30.58 5.77 -0.94
N ALA A 35 31.08 6.46 -1.97
CA ALA A 35 30.40 7.60 -2.54
C ALA A 35 29.15 7.16 -3.31
N LEU A 36 29.26 6.08 -4.09
CA LEU A 36 28.14 5.45 -4.77
C LEU A 36 27.04 5.01 -3.81
N SER A 37 27.39 4.24 -2.78
CA SER A 37 26.40 3.71 -1.82
C SER A 37 25.66 4.80 -1.04
N ARG A 38 26.33 5.93 -0.76
CA ARG A 38 25.68 7.08 -0.11
C ARG A 38 24.69 7.79 -1.04
N ALA A 39 25.00 7.86 -2.32
CA ALA A 39 24.21 8.60 -3.30
C ALA A 39 23.11 7.76 -3.96
N SER A 40 23.21 6.43 -3.89
CA SER A 40 22.34 5.49 -4.60
C SER A 40 22.07 4.24 -3.76
N PRO A 41 20.80 3.97 -3.40
CA PRO A 41 20.42 2.73 -2.73
C PRO A 41 20.62 1.50 -3.62
N ALA A 42 20.43 1.64 -4.95
CA ALA A 42 20.67 0.55 -5.88
C ALA A 42 22.15 0.13 -5.90
N PHE A 43 23.07 1.09 -5.91
CA PHE A 43 24.50 0.78 -5.80
C PHE A 43 24.87 0.27 -4.40
N GLU A 44 24.21 0.73 -3.33
CA GLU A 44 24.40 0.14 -1.99
C GLU A 44 24.06 -1.36 -1.99
N GLU A 45 22.94 -1.75 -2.59
CA GLU A 45 22.53 -3.17 -2.68
C GLU A 45 23.45 -3.98 -3.59
N ILE A 46 23.84 -3.45 -4.76
CA ILE A 46 24.78 -4.12 -5.67
C ILE A 46 26.12 -4.39 -4.98
N LEU A 47 26.61 -3.44 -4.19
CA LEU A 47 27.92 -3.53 -3.54
C LEU A 47 27.86 -4.36 -2.24
N TYR A 48 26.80 -4.22 -1.44
CA TYR A 48 26.77 -4.69 -0.04
C TYR A 48 25.55 -5.59 0.31
N GLY A 49 24.69 -5.90 -0.65
CA GLY A 49 23.48 -6.70 -0.48
C GLY A 49 23.72 -8.14 0.01
N THR A 50 22.67 -8.79 0.49
CA THR A 50 22.75 -10.14 1.08
C THR A 50 23.19 -11.21 0.08
N GLY A 51 22.89 -11.03 -1.21
CA GLY A 51 23.35 -11.89 -2.31
C GLY A 51 24.84 -11.78 -2.61
N SER A 52 25.45 -10.60 -2.43
CA SER A 52 26.90 -10.41 -2.65
C SER A 52 27.76 -10.95 -1.49
N ARG A 53 27.14 -11.27 -0.35
CA ARG A 53 27.81 -11.79 0.84
C ARG A 53 28.11 -13.29 0.82
N GLN A 54 27.47 -14.09 -0.04
CA GLN A 54 27.78 -15.53 -0.13
C GLN A 54 29.21 -15.78 -0.66
N ASP A 55 29.77 -14.85 -1.42
CA ASP A 55 31.15 -14.87 -1.92
C ASP A 55 32.12 -14.01 -1.08
N ALA A 56 31.69 -13.48 0.07
CA ALA A 56 32.45 -12.53 0.87
C ALA A 56 33.74 -13.10 1.50
N SER A 57 33.93 -14.43 1.50
CA SER A 57 35.21 -15.01 1.95
C SER A 57 36.35 -14.80 0.94
N ALA A 58 36.03 -14.47 -0.33
CA ALA A 58 37.01 -14.16 -1.38
C ALA A 58 37.09 -12.66 -1.73
N ALA A 59 35.99 -11.90 -1.55
CA ALA A 59 35.89 -10.51 -2.04
C ALA A 59 36.57 -9.45 -1.15
N LEU A 60 36.90 -9.74 0.11
CA LEU A 60 37.57 -8.79 1.00
C LEU A 60 39.06 -8.53 0.66
N LEU A 61 39.60 -9.16 -0.39
CA LEU A 61 41.02 -9.08 -0.77
C LEU A 61 41.29 -8.68 -2.23
N SER A 62 40.27 -8.53 -3.09
CA SER A 62 40.50 -8.06 -4.46
C SER A 62 40.41 -6.53 -4.53
N GLU A 63 41.54 -5.84 -4.53
CA GLU A 63 41.62 -4.46 -5.00
C GLU A 63 40.98 -4.36 -6.40
N ASN A 64 39.93 -3.54 -6.57
CA ASN A 64 39.15 -3.33 -7.81
C ASN A 64 38.09 -4.39 -8.17
N GLN A 65 37.00 -4.44 -7.41
CA GLN A 65 35.79 -5.15 -7.83
C GLN A 65 35.24 -4.55 -9.15
N LEU A 66 35.08 -5.38 -10.19
CA LEU A 66 34.52 -4.99 -11.48
C LEU A 66 33.03 -5.31 -11.53
N ILE A 67 32.20 -4.32 -11.86
CA ILE A 67 30.74 -4.43 -12.00
C ILE A 67 30.38 -4.20 -13.46
N GLU A 68 29.67 -5.14 -14.07
CA GLU A 68 29.22 -5.03 -15.46
C GLU A 68 27.83 -4.39 -15.55
N LEU A 69 27.74 -3.31 -16.32
CA LEU A 69 26.53 -2.54 -16.60
C LEU A 69 26.31 -2.48 -18.13
N PRO A 70 25.99 -3.63 -18.76
CA PRO A 70 26.03 -3.78 -20.22
C PRO A 70 25.04 -2.88 -20.97
N HIS A 71 23.92 -2.55 -20.33
CA HIS A 71 22.80 -1.81 -20.93
C HIS A 71 22.72 -0.33 -20.53
N ASP A 72 23.69 0.20 -19.79
CA ASP A 72 23.71 1.61 -19.41
C ASP A 72 24.52 2.46 -20.39
N GLU A 73 24.07 3.70 -20.61
CA GLU A 73 24.74 4.61 -21.54
C GLU A 73 25.95 5.28 -20.89
N PRO A 74 27.18 5.11 -21.44
CA PRO A 74 28.39 5.62 -20.80
C PRO A 74 28.41 7.13 -20.56
N ALA A 75 27.87 7.94 -21.48
CA ALA A 75 27.87 9.39 -21.36
C ALA A 75 27.01 9.88 -20.17
N SER A 76 25.79 9.37 -20.07
CA SER A 76 24.85 9.67 -18.98
C SER A 76 25.37 9.19 -17.62
N MET A 77 25.95 7.98 -17.59
CA MET A 77 26.59 7.45 -16.38
C MET A 77 27.77 8.33 -15.95
N ALA A 78 28.61 8.80 -16.86
CA ALA A 78 29.74 9.67 -16.53
C ALA A 78 29.28 10.98 -15.85
N ILE A 79 28.21 11.62 -16.34
CA ILE A 79 27.68 12.84 -15.73
C ILE A 79 27.15 12.56 -14.32
N LEU A 80 26.41 11.47 -14.13
CA LEU A 80 25.92 11.05 -12.81
C LEU A 80 27.09 10.80 -11.83
N LEU A 81 28.14 10.12 -12.29
CA LEU A 81 29.33 9.86 -11.48
C LEU A 81 30.08 11.15 -11.12
N HIS A 82 30.19 12.12 -12.04
CA HIS A 82 30.77 13.43 -11.72
C HIS A 82 29.98 14.15 -10.63
N ALA A 83 28.64 14.05 -10.64
CA ALA A 83 27.79 14.59 -9.57
C ALA A 83 28.03 13.89 -8.23
N ILE A 84 28.05 12.56 -8.20
CA ILE A 84 28.26 11.75 -6.99
C ILE A 84 29.64 12.00 -6.37
N HIS A 85 30.67 12.09 -7.21
CA HIS A 85 32.06 12.32 -6.79
C HIS A 85 32.41 13.80 -6.58
N SER A 86 31.41 14.69 -6.60
CA SER A 86 31.59 16.13 -6.38
C SER A 86 32.55 16.82 -7.37
N GLN A 87 32.68 16.27 -8.57
CA GLN A 87 33.51 16.82 -9.65
C GLN A 87 32.72 17.82 -10.50
N PHE A 88 32.15 18.84 -9.84
CA PHE A 88 31.15 19.72 -10.43
C PHE A 88 31.61 20.48 -11.70
N ARG A 89 32.92 20.69 -11.86
CA ARG A 89 33.50 21.34 -13.05
C ARG A 89 33.29 20.56 -14.35
N GLN A 90 33.06 19.25 -14.25
CA GLN A 90 32.84 18.36 -15.40
C GLN A 90 31.36 18.23 -15.77
N ILE A 91 30.46 18.85 -15.00
CA ILE A 91 29.02 18.77 -15.24
C ILE A 91 28.63 19.84 -16.26
N PRO A 92 27.97 19.47 -17.38
CA PRO A 92 27.56 20.42 -18.41
C PRO A 92 26.58 21.47 -17.87
N THR A 93 26.75 22.72 -18.27
CA THR A 93 25.82 23.81 -17.92
C THR A 93 24.52 23.74 -18.71
N GLN A 94 24.52 23.11 -19.88
CA GLN A 94 23.36 22.90 -20.73
C GLN A 94 23.37 21.47 -21.28
N LEU A 95 22.18 20.88 -21.43
CA LEU A 95 21.96 19.57 -22.01
C LEU A 95 20.83 19.65 -23.04
N SER A 96 20.91 18.84 -24.10
CA SER A 96 19.78 18.63 -25.01
C SER A 96 18.66 17.87 -24.29
N VAL A 97 17.44 17.90 -24.82
CA VAL A 97 16.29 17.15 -24.28
C VAL A 97 16.61 15.65 -24.22
N GLU A 98 17.25 15.11 -25.25
CA GLU A 98 17.67 13.72 -25.33
C GLU A 98 18.72 13.37 -24.27
N ALA A 99 19.81 14.14 -24.19
CA ALA A 99 20.88 13.88 -23.20
C ALA A 99 20.39 14.04 -21.76
N LEU A 100 19.50 15.00 -21.49
CA LEU A 100 18.88 15.16 -20.18
C LEU A 100 17.94 14.01 -19.85
N TYR A 101 17.17 13.53 -20.83
CA TYR A 101 16.29 12.38 -20.65
C TYR A 101 17.09 11.14 -20.28
N ASP A 102 18.14 10.82 -21.03
CA ASP A 102 18.98 9.65 -20.77
C ASP A 102 19.68 9.74 -19.40
N LEU A 103 20.15 10.93 -19.03
CA LEU A 103 20.73 11.18 -17.70
C LEU A 103 19.72 10.98 -16.57
N VAL A 104 18.52 11.53 -16.72
CA VAL A 104 17.47 11.44 -15.70
C VAL A 104 16.95 10.01 -15.57
N VAL A 105 16.83 9.27 -16.68
CA VAL A 105 16.51 7.84 -16.69
C VAL A 105 17.55 7.04 -15.92
N VAL A 106 18.84 7.21 -16.24
CA VAL A 106 19.94 6.50 -15.54
C VAL A 106 19.95 6.88 -14.05
N ALA A 107 19.86 8.16 -13.71
CA ALA A 107 19.82 8.59 -12.32
C ALA A 107 18.60 8.03 -11.58
N HIS A 108 17.45 7.93 -12.24
CA HIS A 108 16.28 7.30 -11.66
C HIS A 108 16.46 5.79 -11.51
N LYS A 109 17.10 5.10 -12.45
CA LYS A 109 17.38 3.64 -12.40
C LYS A 109 18.12 3.27 -11.13
N TYR A 110 19.08 4.11 -10.75
CA TYR A 110 19.89 3.90 -9.57
C TYR A 110 19.37 4.62 -8.31
N GLY A 111 18.18 5.23 -8.34
CA GLY A 111 17.65 5.99 -7.19
C GLY A 111 18.53 7.19 -6.78
N ALA A 112 19.29 7.75 -7.71
CA ALA A 112 20.28 8.80 -7.51
C ALA A 112 19.86 10.17 -8.07
N THR A 113 18.58 10.39 -8.38
CA THR A 113 18.07 11.66 -8.92
C THR A 113 18.34 12.85 -8.00
N ALA A 114 18.41 12.63 -6.69
CA ALA A 114 18.75 13.64 -5.70
C ALA A 114 20.14 14.26 -5.95
N ALA A 115 21.09 13.48 -6.50
CA ALA A 115 22.43 13.97 -6.84
C ALA A 115 22.39 15.05 -7.93
N LEU A 116 21.38 15.05 -8.80
CA LEU A 116 21.27 15.99 -9.92
C LEU A 116 20.60 17.32 -9.55
N ARG A 117 19.92 17.40 -8.40
CA ARG A 117 19.11 18.58 -7.98
C ARG A 117 19.79 19.95 -8.16
N PRO A 118 21.10 20.13 -7.91
CA PRO A 118 21.73 21.44 -8.10
C PRO A 118 21.67 21.99 -9.53
N TRP A 119 21.52 21.12 -10.54
CA TRP A 119 21.54 21.50 -11.96
C TRP A 119 20.20 21.32 -12.67
N THR A 120 19.18 20.78 -11.99
CA THR A 120 17.89 20.51 -12.65
C THR A 120 17.24 21.80 -13.16
N ALA A 121 17.20 22.86 -12.35
CA ALA A 121 16.59 24.13 -12.73
C ALA A 121 17.15 24.76 -14.02
N PRO A 122 18.48 24.94 -14.22
CA PRO A 122 19.00 25.49 -15.47
C PRO A 122 18.80 24.55 -16.66
N TRP A 123 18.82 23.23 -16.45
CA TRP A 123 18.58 22.25 -17.52
C TRP A 123 17.12 22.19 -17.96
N THR A 124 16.17 22.44 -17.06
CA THR A 124 14.72 22.30 -17.33
C THR A 124 14.02 23.60 -17.72
N GLN A 125 14.71 24.74 -17.70
CA GLN A 125 14.17 25.99 -18.23
C GLN A 125 13.87 25.86 -19.73
N SER A 126 12.69 26.33 -20.15
CA SER A 126 12.18 26.14 -21.52
C SER A 126 13.05 26.80 -22.62
N SER A 127 13.93 27.73 -22.28
CA SER A 127 14.93 28.30 -23.19
C SER A 127 16.13 27.36 -23.43
N THR A 128 16.44 26.49 -22.46
CA THR A 128 17.51 25.49 -22.53
C THR A 128 17.04 24.23 -23.27
N LEU A 129 15.80 23.78 -22.99
CA LEU A 129 15.16 22.69 -23.73
C LEU A 129 14.51 23.24 -25.00
N LYS A 130 15.26 23.26 -26.10
CA LYS A 130 14.70 23.51 -27.43
C LYS A 130 13.77 22.36 -27.81
N LEU A 131 12.52 22.47 -27.41
CA LEU A 131 11.44 21.60 -27.88
C LEU A 131 11.13 22.03 -29.30
N GLU A 132 11.83 21.44 -30.27
CA GLU A 132 11.33 21.39 -31.65
C GLU A 132 9.96 20.72 -31.63
N ASP A 133 9.06 21.03 -32.58
CA ASP A 133 7.68 20.50 -32.68
C ASP A 133 7.62 18.99 -33.01
N SER A 134 8.53 18.20 -32.43
CA SER A 134 8.54 16.75 -32.46
C SER A 134 7.83 16.21 -31.21
N ASN A 135 6.81 15.39 -31.44
CA ASN A 135 6.09 14.68 -30.38
C ASN A 135 7.03 13.85 -29.49
N GLU A 136 8.13 13.32 -30.04
CA GLU A 136 9.12 12.57 -29.25
C GLU A 136 9.82 13.45 -28.19
N ASN A 137 10.15 14.69 -28.54
CA ASN A 137 10.81 15.60 -27.60
C ASN A 137 9.86 16.07 -26.50
N LEU A 138 8.56 16.20 -26.82
CA LEU A 138 7.53 16.46 -25.82
C LEU A 138 7.41 15.30 -24.84
N LEU A 139 7.43 14.05 -25.32
CA LEU A 139 7.40 12.85 -24.48
C LEU A 139 8.64 12.72 -23.58
N ARG A 140 9.84 12.95 -24.14
CA ARG A 140 11.09 12.97 -23.36
C ARG A 140 11.04 14.06 -22.28
N ALA A 141 10.57 15.25 -22.62
CA ALA A 141 10.41 16.36 -21.66
C ALA A 141 9.38 16.07 -20.58
N MET A 142 8.21 15.50 -20.92
CA MET A 142 7.22 15.03 -19.94
C MET A 142 7.85 14.05 -18.95
N SER A 143 8.66 13.10 -19.43
CA SER A 143 9.37 12.13 -18.60
C SER A 143 10.39 12.78 -17.66
N ILE A 144 11.16 13.75 -18.17
CA ILE A 144 12.11 14.54 -17.37
C ILE A 144 11.36 15.25 -16.23
N TYR A 145 10.29 15.99 -16.54
CA TYR A 145 9.55 16.74 -15.54
C TYR A 145 8.86 15.84 -14.52
N TRP A 146 8.35 14.68 -14.95
CA TRP A 146 7.78 13.66 -14.06
C TRP A 146 8.81 13.14 -13.06
N ILE A 147 9.96 12.67 -13.55
CA ILE A 147 11.00 12.06 -12.70
C ILE A 147 11.63 13.08 -11.75
N LEU A 148 11.78 14.33 -12.20
CA LEU A 148 12.36 15.41 -11.39
C LEU A 148 11.35 16.11 -10.46
N GLY A 149 10.05 15.83 -10.62
CA GLY A 149 8.98 16.42 -9.79
C GLY A 149 8.60 17.85 -10.15
N PHE A 150 8.83 18.28 -11.40
CA PHE A 150 8.43 19.60 -11.89
C PHE A 150 6.98 19.59 -12.38
N ARG A 151 6.05 19.78 -11.44
CA ARG A 151 4.61 19.65 -11.67
C ARG A 151 4.07 20.59 -12.75
N GLU A 152 4.39 21.87 -12.68
CA GLU A 152 3.80 22.87 -13.59
C GLU A 152 4.30 22.66 -15.02
N GLU A 153 5.58 22.39 -15.18
CA GLU A 153 6.23 22.14 -16.47
C GLU A 153 5.75 20.82 -17.09
N PHE A 154 5.53 19.79 -16.27
CA PHE A 154 4.90 18.54 -16.72
C PHE A 154 3.54 18.83 -17.34
N PHE A 155 2.62 19.47 -16.61
CA PHE A 155 1.29 19.77 -17.14
C PHE A 155 1.33 20.69 -18.36
N ARG A 156 2.24 21.67 -18.38
CA ARG A 156 2.42 22.57 -19.53
C ARG A 156 2.89 21.82 -20.78
N THR A 157 3.76 20.83 -20.62
CA THR A 157 4.29 20.03 -21.73
C THR A 157 3.26 18.99 -22.19
N THR A 158 2.58 18.33 -21.26
CA THR A 158 1.45 17.43 -21.55
C THR A 158 0.35 18.17 -22.31
N LYS A 159 0.05 19.43 -21.94
CA LYS A 159 -0.88 20.28 -22.69
C LYS A 159 -0.46 20.41 -24.16
N LYS A 160 0.80 20.79 -24.41
CA LYS A 160 1.32 20.93 -25.79
C LYS A 160 1.25 19.62 -26.57
N PHE A 161 1.56 18.50 -25.93
CA PHE A 161 1.50 17.18 -26.55
C PHE A 161 0.06 16.79 -26.93
N VAL A 162 -0.91 17.03 -26.04
CA VAL A 162 -2.32 16.72 -26.30
C VAL A 162 -2.94 17.67 -27.34
N GLU A 163 -2.43 18.90 -27.44
CA GLU A 163 -2.76 19.79 -28.56
C GLU A 163 -2.30 19.17 -29.89
N SER A 164 -1.07 18.63 -29.97
CA SER A 164 -0.48 18.12 -31.22
C SER A 164 -0.77 16.66 -31.57
N ALA A 165 -1.20 15.82 -30.61
CA ALA A 165 -1.38 14.39 -30.81
C ALA A 165 -2.72 13.87 -30.26
N PRO A 166 -3.46 13.02 -31.01
CA PRO A 166 -4.76 12.50 -30.60
C PRO A 166 -4.71 11.58 -29.39
N ARG A 167 -3.67 10.72 -29.32
CA ARG A 167 -3.46 9.67 -28.32
C ARG A 167 -1.98 9.36 -28.20
N LEU A 168 -1.55 8.84 -27.05
CA LEU A 168 -0.27 8.14 -26.92
C LEU A 168 -0.33 6.86 -27.75
N ALA A 169 0.40 6.79 -28.86
CA ALA A 169 0.48 5.58 -29.66
C ALA A 169 1.29 4.50 -28.91
N LYS A 170 1.08 3.22 -29.28
CA LYS A 170 1.87 2.12 -28.72
C LYS A 170 3.38 2.28 -28.99
N SER A 171 3.74 2.93 -30.10
CA SER A 171 5.11 3.34 -30.42
C SER A 171 5.67 4.40 -29.46
N ASP A 172 4.82 5.31 -28.98
CA ASP A 172 5.20 6.35 -28.02
C ASP A 172 5.46 5.75 -26.65
N LEU A 173 4.71 4.70 -26.28
CA LEU A 173 4.95 3.89 -25.09
C LEU A 173 6.26 3.10 -25.18
N LEU A 174 6.65 2.65 -26.38
CA LEU A 174 7.93 1.98 -26.64
C LEU A 174 9.12 2.93 -26.50
N LEU A 175 8.99 4.20 -26.88
CA LEU A 175 10.00 5.24 -26.64
C LEU A 175 10.24 5.52 -25.15
N LEU A 176 9.22 5.31 -24.32
CA LEU A 176 9.26 5.45 -22.86
C LEU A 176 9.72 4.18 -22.13
N GLN A 177 9.77 3.04 -22.83
CA GLN A 177 10.30 1.79 -22.29
C GLN A 177 11.82 1.81 -22.44
N THR A 178 12.51 1.97 -21.31
CA THR A 178 13.96 1.77 -21.26
C THR A 178 14.29 0.29 -21.13
N ALA A 179 15.54 -0.04 -21.48
CA ALA A 179 16.10 -1.38 -21.71
C ALA A 179 15.61 -2.51 -20.77
N PRO A 180 15.60 -3.77 -21.26
CA PRO A 180 14.98 -4.94 -20.62
C PRO A 180 15.42 -5.26 -19.18
N ASP A 181 16.51 -4.67 -18.69
CA ASP A 181 17.10 -4.95 -17.37
C ASP A 181 16.75 -3.90 -16.30
N THR A 182 15.78 -3.03 -16.54
CA THR A 182 15.29 -2.12 -15.50
C THR A 182 14.40 -2.87 -14.50
N THR A 183 14.79 -2.84 -13.23
CA THR A 183 14.02 -3.37 -12.09
C THR A 183 12.54 -2.99 -12.21
N GLY A 184 11.62 -3.89 -11.87
CA GLY A 184 10.17 -3.78 -12.13
C GLY A 184 9.54 -2.42 -11.79
N GLU A 185 10.07 -1.68 -10.81
CA GLU A 185 9.65 -0.33 -10.41
C GLU A 185 9.75 0.74 -11.52
N HIS A 186 10.77 0.70 -12.39
CA HIS A 186 10.91 1.65 -13.50
C HIS A 186 9.84 1.44 -14.56
N SER A 187 9.61 0.17 -14.90
CA SER A 187 8.55 -0.22 -15.83
C SER A 187 7.17 0.16 -15.28
N GLN A 188 6.97 0.13 -13.96
CA GLN A 188 5.74 0.56 -13.31
C GLN A 188 5.56 2.08 -13.37
N ARG A 189 6.58 2.88 -13.03
CA ARG A 189 6.48 4.35 -13.05
C ARG A 189 6.34 4.93 -14.46
N ALA A 190 6.97 4.33 -15.46
CA ALA A 190 6.75 4.69 -16.86
C ALA A 190 5.30 4.39 -17.29
N ARG A 191 4.72 3.27 -16.83
CA ARG A 191 3.29 2.96 -17.06
C ARG A 191 2.37 3.94 -16.33
N GLU A 192 2.70 4.35 -15.11
CA GLU A 192 1.93 5.35 -14.35
C GLU A 192 1.92 6.70 -15.07
N MET A 193 3.09 7.22 -15.48
CA MET A 193 3.18 8.44 -16.27
C MET A 193 2.42 8.34 -17.60
N ALA A 194 2.57 7.22 -18.32
CA ALA A 194 1.84 6.96 -19.56
C ALA A 194 0.33 6.91 -19.33
N SER A 195 -0.12 6.24 -18.27
CA SER A 195 -1.54 6.20 -17.88
C SER A 195 -2.07 7.58 -17.52
N GLN A 196 -1.25 8.44 -16.91
CA GLN A 196 -1.60 9.80 -16.54
C GLN A 196 -1.68 10.71 -17.77
N ALA A 197 -0.72 10.62 -18.69
CA ALA A 197 -0.75 11.36 -19.93
C ALA A 197 -1.92 10.90 -20.84
N ASP A 198 -2.24 9.61 -20.87
CA ASP A 198 -3.43 9.07 -21.55
C ASP A 198 -4.74 9.48 -20.86
N TYR A 199 -4.78 9.53 -19.53
CA TYR A 199 -5.92 10.07 -18.78
C TYR A 199 -6.14 11.56 -19.07
N ILE A 200 -5.07 12.37 -19.08
CA ILE A 200 -5.15 13.80 -19.42
C ILE A 200 -5.58 13.97 -20.88
N GLY A 201 -5.05 13.17 -21.81
CA GLY A 201 -5.48 13.15 -23.21
C GLY A 201 -6.97 12.81 -23.37
N ARG A 202 -7.44 11.76 -22.68
CA ARG A 202 -8.87 11.41 -22.64
C ARG A 202 -9.72 12.51 -22.04
N ALA A 203 -9.31 13.09 -20.91
CA ALA A 203 -10.02 14.20 -20.30
C ALA A 203 -10.05 15.44 -21.21
N TYR A 204 -9.03 15.65 -22.04
CA TYR A 204 -8.97 16.73 -23.03
C TYR A 204 -10.00 16.51 -24.15
N SER A 205 -10.04 15.32 -24.75
CA SER A 205 -11.04 14.95 -25.76
C SER A 205 -12.45 14.95 -25.18
N ILE A 206 -12.64 14.36 -23.99
CA ILE A 206 -13.92 14.31 -23.27
C ILE A 206 -14.44 15.71 -22.92
N ASN A 207 -13.58 16.70 -22.64
CA ASN A 207 -14.03 18.05 -22.33
C ASN A 207 -14.24 18.92 -23.58
N ALA A 208 -13.43 18.74 -24.63
CA ALA A 208 -13.52 19.56 -25.84
C ALA A 208 -14.64 19.11 -26.79
N THR A 209 -14.83 17.80 -26.97
CA THR A 209 -15.80 17.26 -27.95
C THR A 209 -17.27 17.56 -27.59
N PRO A 210 -17.74 17.50 -26.32
CA PRO A 210 -19.09 17.91 -25.97
C PRO A 210 -19.35 19.39 -26.23
N ASP A 211 -18.37 20.27 -26.05
CA ASP A 211 -18.51 21.70 -26.30
C ASP A 211 -18.61 21.96 -27.82
N TYR A 212 -17.81 21.30 -28.66
CA TYR A 212 -17.98 21.32 -30.12
C TYR A 212 -19.33 20.74 -30.56
N ARG A 213 -19.75 19.63 -29.93
CA ARG A 213 -21.05 18.99 -30.21
C ARG A 213 -22.20 19.92 -29.82
N ALA A 214 -22.13 20.60 -28.69
CA ALA A 214 -23.14 21.56 -28.24
C ALA A 214 -23.21 22.76 -29.19
N ALA A 215 -22.07 23.31 -29.61
CA ALA A 215 -22.02 24.39 -30.60
C ALA A 215 -22.69 23.97 -31.93
N LEU A 216 -22.45 22.74 -32.40
CA LEU A 216 -23.09 22.20 -33.60
C LEU A 216 -24.57 21.87 -33.37
N GLN A 217 -24.94 21.32 -32.22
CA GLN A 217 -26.34 21.05 -31.86
C GLN A 217 -27.18 22.33 -31.74
N CYS A 218 -26.62 23.42 -31.25
CA CYS A 218 -27.27 24.74 -31.25
C CYS A 218 -27.58 25.23 -32.68
N ILE A 219 -26.80 24.84 -33.68
CA ILE A 219 -27.09 25.15 -35.09
C ILE A 219 -28.17 24.19 -35.64
N LEU A 220 -28.19 22.93 -35.19
CA LEU A 220 -29.09 21.87 -35.68
C LEU A 220 -30.51 21.90 -35.07
N LEU A 221 -30.67 22.36 -33.83
CA LEU A 221 -31.92 22.21 -33.04
C LEU A 221 -32.90 23.38 -33.13
N VAL A 222 -32.59 24.45 -33.86
CA VAL A 222 -33.51 25.60 -33.96
C VAL A 222 -34.60 25.32 -34.99
N VAL A 223 -35.60 24.55 -34.55
CA VAL A 223 -36.91 24.46 -35.19
C VAL A 223 -37.94 24.92 -34.16
N ASP A 224 -38.54 26.07 -34.43
CA ASP A 224 -39.70 26.71 -33.79
C ASP A 224 -39.67 27.19 -32.33
N GLU A 225 -38.77 26.73 -31.45
CA GLU A 225 -38.78 27.15 -30.02
C GLU A 225 -37.64 28.09 -29.56
N GLY A 226 -36.86 28.66 -30.49
CA GLY A 226 -35.73 29.57 -30.18
C GLY A 226 -35.56 30.72 -31.18
N PRO A 227 -34.60 31.66 -30.96
CA PRO A 227 -34.32 32.72 -31.93
C PRO A 227 -33.93 32.10 -33.27
N ARG A 228 -34.71 32.38 -34.33
CA ARG A 228 -34.48 31.82 -35.67
C ARG A 228 -33.15 32.29 -36.26
N TRP A 229 -32.40 31.38 -36.87
CA TRP A 229 -31.19 31.68 -37.64
C TRP A 229 -31.48 32.60 -38.84
N CYS A 230 -32.63 32.39 -39.49
CA CYS A 230 -33.06 33.25 -40.58
C CYS A 230 -33.65 34.56 -40.05
N ARG A 231 -32.97 35.68 -40.34
CA ARG A 231 -33.48 37.03 -40.05
C ARG A 231 -34.67 37.45 -40.92
N HIS A 232 -34.99 36.67 -41.95
CA HIS A 232 -36.04 36.92 -42.94
C HIS A 232 -37.16 35.85 -42.92
N ALA A 233 -37.31 35.21 -41.76
CA ALA A 233 -38.23 34.15 -41.38
C ALA A 233 -39.67 34.23 -41.92
N THR A 234 -40.14 35.42 -42.27
CA THR A 234 -41.53 35.73 -42.66
C THR A 234 -41.84 35.63 -44.16
N TRP A 235 -40.85 35.37 -45.03
CA TRP A 235 -41.06 35.54 -46.50
C TRP A 235 -40.80 34.31 -47.39
N LEU A 236 -39.87 33.42 -47.06
CA LEU A 236 -39.85 32.08 -47.64
C LEU A 236 -40.67 31.18 -46.72
N GLY A 237 -41.45 30.23 -47.27
CA GLY A 237 -42.17 29.24 -46.47
C GLY A 237 -41.32 28.70 -45.30
N PRO A 238 -41.93 28.38 -44.16
CA PRO A 238 -41.22 28.21 -42.90
C PRO A 238 -40.04 27.25 -43.11
N HIS A 239 -38.85 27.71 -42.71
CA HIS A 239 -37.59 26.96 -42.70
C HIS A 239 -36.73 26.87 -43.97
N ARG A 240 -37.04 27.44 -45.14
CA ARG A 240 -36.17 27.21 -46.34
C ARG A 240 -34.69 27.63 -46.17
N CYS A 241 -34.43 28.75 -45.49
CA CYS A 241 -33.06 29.18 -45.21
C CYS A 241 -32.38 28.24 -44.22
N GLU A 242 -33.10 27.86 -43.18
CA GLU A 242 -32.66 26.92 -42.15
C GLU A 242 -32.41 25.51 -42.70
N SER A 243 -33.26 25.00 -43.59
CA SER A 243 -33.11 23.68 -44.24
C SER A 243 -31.86 23.59 -45.11
N MET A 244 -31.49 24.68 -45.78
CA MET A 244 -30.26 24.70 -46.59
C MET A 244 -29.03 24.93 -45.72
N ILE A 245 -29.10 25.72 -44.65
CA ILE A 245 -28.02 25.80 -43.66
C ILE A 245 -27.78 24.40 -43.07
N LEU A 246 -28.84 23.71 -42.66
CA LEU A 246 -28.82 22.35 -42.13
C LEU A 246 -28.25 21.36 -43.16
N GLY A 247 -28.76 21.39 -44.39
CA GLY A 247 -28.28 20.53 -45.48
C GLY A 247 -26.80 20.77 -45.81
N SER A 248 -26.36 22.04 -45.87
CA SER A 248 -24.96 22.39 -46.08
C SER A 248 -24.08 21.94 -44.91
N LEU A 249 -24.54 22.10 -43.67
CA LEU A 249 -23.81 21.67 -42.48
C LEU A 249 -23.66 20.15 -42.44
N MET A 250 -24.75 19.40 -42.65
CA MET A 250 -24.71 17.94 -42.70
C MET A 250 -23.80 17.43 -43.82
N PHE A 251 -23.87 18.04 -45.01
CA PHE A 251 -23.02 17.68 -46.13
C PHE A 251 -21.53 17.93 -45.85
N CYS A 252 -21.19 19.12 -45.34
CA CYS A 252 -19.80 19.48 -45.05
C CYS A 252 -19.22 18.70 -43.86
N LEU A 253 -20.01 18.45 -42.81
CA LEU A 253 -19.60 17.57 -41.71
C LEU A 253 -19.43 16.11 -42.17
N SER A 254 -20.28 15.63 -43.08
CA SER A 254 -20.12 14.30 -43.67
C SER A 254 -18.82 14.19 -44.49
N ARG A 255 -18.48 15.22 -45.27
CA ARG A 255 -17.18 15.28 -45.97
C ARG A 255 -15.98 15.36 -45.03
N ALA A 256 -16.15 15.93 -43.85
CA ALA A 256 -15.13 15.98 -42.80
C ALA A 256 -15.09 14.71 -41.92
N GLU A 257 -15.95 13.72 -42.19
CA GLU A 257 -16.10 12.48 -41.42
C GLU A 257 -16.56 12.70 -39.96
N LEU A 258 -17.31 13.79 -39.73
CA LEU A 258 -17.84 14.18 -38.42
C LEU A 258 -19.37 14.05 -38.36
N TRP A 259 -20.00 13.45 -39.36
CA TRP A 259 -21.45 13.20 -39.41
C TRP A 259 -21.79 11.71 -39.56
N PRO A 260 -22.63 11.12 -38.67
CA PRO A 260 -23.28 11.73 -37.50
C PRO A 260 -22.28 12.24 -36.46
N LEU A 261 -22.65 13.27 -35.69
CA LEU A 261 -21.76 13.86 -34.68
C LEU A 261 -21.25 12.77 -33.71
N PRO A 262 -19.93 12.49 -33.67
CA PRO A 262 -19.39 11.44 -32.81
C PRO A 262 -19.56 11.78 -31.33
N LYS A 263 -19.54 10.77 -30.46
CA LYS A 263 -19.37 11.00 -29.02
C LYS A 263 -17.90 11.30 -28.74
N ALA A 264 -17.61 11.94 -27.62
CA ALA A 264 -16.25 12.32 -27.25
C ALA A 264 -15.29 11.12 -27.20
N ASP A 265 -15.78 9.97 -26.76
CA ASP A 265 -15.01 8.73 -26.64
C ASP A 265 -14.68 8.10 -28.01
N ASP A 266 -15.43 8.44 -29.06
CA ASP A 266 -15.33 7.85 -30.40
C ASP A 266 -14.43 8.67 -31.35
N VAL A 267 -13.92 9.84 -30.90
CA VAL A 267 -13.06 10.71 -31.74
C VAL A 267 -11.61 10.23 -31.70
N GLU A 268 -11.05 9.95 -32.88
CA GLU A 268 -9.65 9.55 -33.06
C GLU A 268 -8.72 10.72 -33.46
N TYR A 269 -9.28 11.91 -33.62
CA TYR A 269 -8.56 13.14 -34.00
C TYR A 269 -8.03 13.89 -32.78
N SER A 270 -6.89 14.59 -32.94
CA SER A 270 -6.44 15.54 -31.91
C SER A 270 -7.40 16.72 -31.87
N VAL A 271 -7.34 17.52 -30.81
CA VAL A 271 -8.20 18.72 -30.77
C VAL A 271 -7.77 19.75 -31.80
N LEU A 272 -6.48 19.83 -32.15
CA LEU A 272 -6.05 20.66 -33.28
C LEU A 272 -6.56 20.12 -34.62
N ASP A 273 -6.55 18.80 -34.83
CA ASP A 273 -7.11 18.19 -36.04
C ASP A 273 -8.62 18.40 -36.14
N LEU A 274 -9.34 18.23 -35.03
CA LEU A 274 -10.77 18.46 -34.95
C LEU A 274 -11.10 19.94 -35.20
N HIS A 275 -10.33 20.84 -34.61
CA HIS A 275 -10.44 22.27 -34.85
C HIS A 275 -10.17 22.61 -36.32
N ALA A 276 -9.11 22.08 -36.92
CA ALA A 276 -8.77 22.32 -38.33
C ALA A 276 -9.86 21.76 -39.28
N ARG A 277 -10.39 20.57 -38.99
CA ARG A 277 -11.50 19.97 -39.76
C ARG A 277 -12.77 20.80 -39.66
N LEU A 278 -13.10 21.32 -38.49
CA LEU A 278 -14.26 22.18 -38.28
C LEU A 278 -14.05 23.58 -38.88
N ASP A 279 -12.84 24.12 -38.88
CA ASP A 279 -12.53 25.43 -39.47
C ASP A 279 -12.59 25.37 -41.01
N ALA A 280 -12.29 24.20 -41.58
CA ALA A 280 -12.47 23.91 -43.00
C ALA A 280 -13.94 23.74 -43.44
N VAL A 281 -14.92 23.72 -42.51
CA VAL A 281 -16.35 23.60 -42.84
C VAL A 281 -16.86 24.92 -43.41
N VAL A 282 -17.14 24.91 -44.72
CA VAL A 282 -17.75 26.06 -45.43
C VAL A 282 -19.26 25.87 -45.50
N LEU A 283 -20.01 26.75 -44.84
CA LEU A 283 -21.47 26.73 -44.85
C LEU A 283 -22.03 27.64 -45.95
N HIS A 284 -22.86 27.05 -46.80
CA HIS A 284 -23.54 27.74 -47.90
C HIS A 284 -24.93 28.24 -47.44
N VAL A 285 -25.31 29.43 -47.94
CA VAL A 285 -26.62 30.06 -47.72
C VAL A 285 -27.17 30.60 -49.06
N ILE A 286 -28.45 31.01 -49.08
CA ILE A 286 -29.24 31.38 -50.29
C ILE A 286 -28.61 32.60 -51.00
N GLY A 287 -27.85 33.42 -50.27
CA GLY A 287 -27.23 34.65 -50.79
C GLY A 287 -28.27 35.65 -51.29
N ARG A 288 -27.92 36.43 -52.31
CA ARG A 288 -28.88 37.30 -53.04
C ARG A 288 -29.44 36.55 -54.24
N THR A 289 -30.75 36.54 -54.37
CA THR A 289 -31.44 35.92 -55.51
C THR A 289 -32.01 36.97 -56.46
N LYS A 290 -32.11 36.64 -57.76
CA LYS A 290 -32.76 37.53 -58.74
C LYS A 290 -34.27 37.58 -58.44
N GLY A 291 -34.72 38.70 -57.87
CA GLY A 291 -36.14 38.92 -57.53
C GLY A 291 -36.41 39.22 -56.05
N ASP A 292 -35.41 39.18 -55.17
CA ASP A 292 -35.53 39.54 -53.74
C ASP A 292 -34.43 40.52 -53.33
N PRO A 293 -34.75 41.69 -52.74
CA PRO A 293 -33.74 42.62 -52.23
C PRO A 293 -33.03 42.16 -50.95
N ARG A 294 -33.50 41.10 -50.27
CA ARG A 294 -32.89 40.64 -49.01
C ARG A 294 -31.67 39.77 -49.25
N ASP A 295 -30.65 40.01 -48.42
CA ASP A 295 -29.38 39.30 -48.47
C ASP A 295 -29.29 38.29 -47.32
N HIS A 296 -29.32 36.99 -47.65
CA HIS A 296 -29.25 35.93 -46.64
C HIS A 296 -27.83 35.64 -46.14
N GLN A 297 -26.80 36.40 -46.57
CA GLN A 297 -25.43 36.17 -46.11
C GLN A 297 -25.25 36.39 -44.60
N ALA A 298 -26.02 37.30 -44.02
CA ALA A 298 -26.04 37.54 -42.56
C ALA A 298 -26.74 36.43 -41.75
N CYS A 299 -27.38 35.46 -42.42
CA CYS A 299 -27.98 34.28 -41.78
C CYS A 299 -26.98 33.11 -41.69
N ASN A 300 -25.76 33.25 -42.21
CA ASN A 300 -24.74 32.20 -42.21
C ASN A 300 -24.15 32.01 -40.80
N PRO A 301 -24.28 30.82 -40.18
CA PRO A 301 -23.79 30.57 -38.82
C PRO A 301 -22.27 30.36 -38.74
N SER A 302 -21.53 30.42 -39.85
CA SER A 302 -20.08 30.14 -39.87
C SER A 302 -19.27 31.02 -38.91
N GLN A 303 -19.68 32.27 -38.70
CA GLN A 303 -18.99 33.14 -37.73
C GLN A 303 -19.24 32.69 -36.30
N HIS A 304 -20.49 32.33 -35.97
CA HIS A 304 -20.84 31.81 -34.67
C HIS A 304 -20.13 30.47 -34.37
N LEU A 305 -20.01 29.60 -35.38
CA LEU A 305 -19.25 28.37 -35.28
C LEU A 305 -17.77 28.68 -34.98
N ARG A 306 -17.14 29.57 -35.74
CA ARG A 306 -15.73 29.98 -35.50
C ARG A 306 -15.52 30.59 -34.11
N ASP A 307 -16.44 31.43 -33.64
CA ASP A 307 -16.34 32.09 -32.33
C ASP A 307 -16.52 31.07 -31.19
N ALA A 308 -17.48 30.16 -31.31
CA ALA A 308 -17.65 29.06 -30.37
C ALA A 308 -16.40 28.15 -30.34
N MET A 309 -15.84 27.82 -31.51
CA MET A 309 -14.62 27.01 -31.59
C MET A 309 -13.42 27.69 -30.94
N LYS A 310 -13.28 29.01 -31.08
CA LYS A 310 -12.22 29.80 -30.41
C LYS A 310 -12.40 29.81 -28.90
N GLN A 311 -13.63 29.95 -28.41
CA GLN A 311 -13.92 29.90 -26.98
C GLN A 311 -13.59 28.53 -26.37
N VAL A 312 -13.89 27.44 -27.08
CA VAL A 312 -13.50 26.08 -26.66
C VAL A 312 -11.97 25.96 -26.57
N MET A 313 -11.24 26.44 -27.59
CA MET A 313 -9.78 26.43 -27.60
C MET A 313 -9.16 27.28 -26.47
N SER A 314 -9.79 28.38 -26.06
CA SER A 314 -9.30 29.22 -24.96
C SER A 314 -9.56 28.61 -23.58
N ASP A 315 -10.69 27.92 -23.41
CA ASP A 315 -11.15 27.46 -22.11
C ASP A 315 -10.56 26.10 -21.71
N VAL A 316 -10.34 25.22 -22.69
CA VAL A 316 -9.81 23.85 -22.49
C VAL A 316 -8.50 23.83 -21.67
N PRO A 317 -7.47 24.66 -21.96
CA PRO A 317 -6.24 24.74 -21.16
C PRO A 317 -6.44 24.98 -19.66
N SER A 318 -7.41 25.83 -19.31
CA SER A 318 -7.68 26.24 -17.93
C SER A 318 -8.43 25.17 -17.12
N ARG A 319 -9.21 24.31 -17.81
CA ARG A 319 -9.93 23.19 -17.21
C ARG A 319 -8.99 22.05 -16.83
N ILE A 320 -7.91 21.83 -17.58
CA ILE A 320 -6.93 20.75 -17.36
C ILE A 320 -6.04 21.01 -16.15
N LEU A 321 -5.61 22.26 -15.95
CA LEU A 321 -4.87 22.64 -14.74
C LEU A 321 -5.69 22.43 -13.45
N LYS A 322 -7.02 22.32 -13.58
CA LYS A 322 -7.95 22.00 -12.47
C LYS A 322 -8.27 20.51 -12.35
N ILE A 323 -7.81 19.65 -13.27
CA ILE A 323 -7.97 18.20 -13.14
C ILE A 323 -7.14 17.77 -11.93
N THR A 324 -7.85 17.49 -10.83
CA THR A 324 -7.27 16.95 -9.61
C THR A 324 -7.06 15.46 -9.85
N TRP A 325 -5.81 15.02 -9.77
CA TRP A 325 -5.47 13.61 -9.83
C TRP A 325 -6.07 12.90 -8.63
N ILE A 326 -6.87 11.86 -8.89
CA ILE A 326 -7.51 11.05 -7.85
C ILE A 326 -6.85 9.67 -7.89
N VAL A 327 -6.12 9.31 -6.83
CA VAL A 327 -5.66 7.93 -6.62
C VAL A 327 -6.82 7.14 -6.04
N ALA A 328 -7.29 6.14 -6.78
CA ALA A 328 -8.25 5.19 -6.25
C ALA A 328 -7.52 4.17 -5.36
N LEU A 329 -7.78 4.22 -4.05
CA LEU A 329 -7.28 3.26 -3.06
C LEU A 329 -8.47 2.47 -2.48
N PRO A 330 -9.08 1.53 -3.24
CA PRO A 330 -10.33 0.89 -2.84
C PRO A 330 -10.20 -0.02 -1.60
N GLU A 331 -8.99 -0.51 -1.33
CA GLU A 331 -8.70 -1.39 -0.19
C GLU A 331 -8.45 -0.63 1.12
N SER A 332 -8.33 0.71 1.06
CA SER A 332 -8.01 1.54 2.23
C SER A 332 -9.26 2.19 2.83
N LYS A 333 -9.50 1.96 4.13
CA LYS A 333 -10.56 2.65 4.87
C LYS A 333 -10.24 4.17 4.96
N PRO A 334 -11.24 5.05 4.71
CA PRO A 334 -10.99 6.50 4.62
C PRO A 334 -10.63 7.15 5.96
N ALA A 335 -11.19 6.66 7.08
CA ALA A 335 -10.95 7.22 8.41
C ALA A 335 -9.48 7.06 8.89
N PRO A 336 -8.88 5.85 8.91
CA PRO A 336 -7.47 5.69 9.28
C PRO A 336 -6.54 6.37 8.26
N MET A 337 -6.87 6.33 6.97
CA MET A 337 -6.09 7.03 5.93
C MET A 337 -6.01 8.53 6.18
N LYS A 338 -7.10 9.17 6.60
CA LYS A 338 -7.11 10.59 6.95
C LYS A 338 -6.15 10.90 8.10
N VAL A 339 -6.17 10.08 9.15
CA VAL A 339 -5.26 10.26 10.30
C VAL A 339 -3.81 10.05 9.88
N PHE A 340 -3.54 8.99 9.12
CA PHE A 340 -2.21 8.69 8.58
C PHE A 340 -1.66 9.86 7.73
N LEU A 341 -2.46 10.41 6.82
CA LEU A 341 -2.06 11.57 6.02
C LEU A 341 -1.83 12.82 6.87
N ASN A 342 -2.68 13.08 7.87
CA ASN A 342 -2.46 14.20 8.78
C ASN A 342 -1.14 14.07 9.57
N VAL A 343 -0.80 12.84 9.98
CA VAL A 343 0.50 12.53 10.59
C VAL A 343 1.64 12.76 9.59
N ALA A 344 1.54 12.19 8.38
CA ALA A 344 2.57 12.27 7.35
C ALA A 344 2.84 13.70 6.87
N HIS A 345 1.81 14.55 6.82
CA HIS A 345 1.91 15.96 6.45
C HIS A 345 2.13 16.91 7.62
N ALA A 346 2.34 16.39 8.85
CA ALA A 346 2.52 17.20 10.06
C ALA A 346 1.37 18.19 10.34
N ASN A 347 0.14 17.84 9.96
CA ASN A 347 -1.07 18.60 10.27
C ASN A 347 -1.53 18.26 11.71
N VAL A 348 -0.69 18.60 12.69
CA VAL A 348 -0.83 18.15 14.08
C VAL A 348 -2.17 18.55 14.71
N SER A 349 -2.73 19.70 14.33
CA SER A 349 -4.03 20.18 14.83
C SER A 349 -5.22 19.32 14.39
N GLN A 350 -5.05 18.48 13.36
CA GLN A 350 -6.07 17.57 12.84
C GLN A 350 -5.87 16.13 13.33
N ILE A 351 -4.86 15.87 14.16
CA ILE A 351 -4.59 14.55 14.73
C ILE A 351 -5.41 14.40 16.02
N PRO A 352 -6.28 13.38 16.12
CA PRO A 352 -7.10 13.18 17.30
C PRO A 352 -6.24 12.79 18.51
N HIS A 353 -6.48 13.44 19.65
CA HIS A 353 -5.82 13.10 20.92
C HIS A 353 -6.27 11.76 21.48
N ILE A 354 -7.49 11.32 21.15
CA ILE A 354 -8.08 10.06 21.62
C ILE A 354 -8.58 9.30 20.39
N LEU A 355 -8.22 8.03 20.30
CA LEU A 355 -8.71 7.10 19.28
C LEU A 355 -9.41 5.93 19.98
N SER A 356 -10.51 5.45 19.39
CA SER A 356 -11.11 4.18 19.80
C SER A 356 -10.17 3.02 19.46
N VAL A 357 -10.32 1.88 20.14
CA VAL A 357 -9.50 0.69 19.86
C VAL A 357 -9.65 0.24 18.40
N GLU A 358 -10.86 0.31 17.85
CA GLU A 358 -11.14 -0.01 16.45
C GLU A 358 -10.39 0.91 15.48
N ASN A 359 -10.49 2.23 15.67
CA ASN A 359 -9.82 3.19 14.79
C ASN A 359 -8.29 3.12 14.90
N LEU A 360 -7.78 2.85 16.10
CA LEU A 360 -6.33 2.69 16.30
C LEU A 360 -5.84 1.37 15.70
N TYR A 361 -6.60 0.29 15.83
CA TYR A 361 -6.32 -0.98 15.17
C TYR A 361 -6.26 -0.78 13.64
N ASP A 362 -7.31 -0.22 13.05
CA ASP A 362 -7.37 0.08 11.62
C ASP A 362 -6.20 0.96 11.16
N LEU A 363 -5.82 1.97 11.97
CA LEU A 363 -4.66 2.81 11.71
C LEU A 363 -3.35 2.02 11.75
N THR A 364 -3.16 1.15 12.75
CA THR A 364 -1.94 0.33 12.88
C THR A 364 -1.83 -0.73 11.78
N VAL A 365 -2.94 -1.33 11.35
CA VAL A 365 -2.99 -2.24 10.19
C VAL A 365 -2.60 -1.48 8.92
N LEU A 366 -3.19 -0.30 8.72
CA LEU A 366 -2.85 0.57 7.59
C LEU A 366 -1.37 0.96 7.59
N THR A 367 -0.83 1.44 8.72
CA THR A 367 0.57 1.83 8.79
C THR A 367 1.52 0.65 8.72
N ASN A 368 1.11 -0.55 9.12
CA ASN A 368 1.88 -1.77 8.91
C ASN A 368 1.95 -2.11 7.41
N TYR A 369 0.81 -2.06 6.70
CA TYR A 369 0.74 -2.29 5.25
C TYR A 369 1.66 -1.35 4.46
N TYR A 370 1.70 -0.07 4.84
CA TYR A 370 2.56 0.94 4.20
C TYR A 370 3.96 1.09 4.84
N ASP A 371 4.33 0.20 5.77
CA ASP A 371 5.60 0.23 6.52
C ASP A 371 5.93 1.61 7.13
N ALA A 372 4.93 2.26 7.70
CA ALA A 372 4.96 3.64 8.18
C ALA A 372 4.60 3.80 9.67
N THR A 373 4.50 2.71 10.44
CA THR A 373 4.12 2.72 11.87
C THR A 373 5.01 3.64 12.72
N LEU A 374 6.28 3.82 12.34
CA LEU A 374 7.20 4.71 13.05
C LEU A 374 6.75 6.17 13.05
N LEU A 375 5.96 6.61 12.06
CA LEU A 375 5.40 7.95 12.04
C LEU A 375 4.46 8.20 13.21
N LEU A 376 3.86 7.15 13.77
CA LEU A 376 2.93 7.25 14.89
C LEU A 376 3.63 7.47 16.24
N SER A 377 4.96 7.28 16.31
CA SER A 377 5.74 7.30 17.56
C SER A 377 5.43 8.46 18.51
N PRO A 378 5.21 9.72 18.06
CA PRO A 378 4.90 10.83 18.97
C PRO A 378 3.57 10.70 19.72
N TRP A 379 2.62 9.90 19.21
CA TRP A 379 1.27 9.78 19.76
C TRP A 379 0.98 8.44 20.43
N ILE A 380 1.86 7.45 20.29
CA ILE A 380 1.67 6.10 20.83
C ILE A 380 1.32 6.14 22.32
N ASP A 381 2.09 6.87 23.14
CA ASP A 381 1.88 6.88 24.59
C ASP A 381 0.53 7.49 24.99
N VAL A 382 0.11 8.55 24.28
CA VAL A 382 -1.16 9.22 24.52
C VAL A 382 -2.32 8.31 24.15
N TRP A 383 -2.26 7.66 22.99
CA TRP A 383 -3.30 6.75 22.54
C TRP A 383 -3.37 5.49 23.40
N MET A 384 -2.22 4.93 23.81
CA MET A 384 -2.17 3.78 24.71
C MET A 384 -2.73 4.09 26.11
N ALA A 385 -2.47 5.28 26.64
CA ALA A 385 -3.03 5.71 27.92
C ALA A 385 -4.56 5.79 27.88
N ALA A 386 -5.12 6.36 26.81
CA ALA A 386 -6.57 6.48 26.61
C ALA A 386 -7.28 5.12 26.50
N MET A 387 -6.58 4.06 26.06
CA MET A 387 -7.15 2.71 25.96
C MET A 387 -7.24 1.97 27.30
N SER A 388 -6.40 2.33 28.27
CA SER A 388 -6.36 1.68 29.59
C SER A 388 -7.69 1.81 30.36
N GLU A 389 -8.47 2.86 30.07
CA GLU A 389 -9.78 3.11 30.68
C GLU A 389 -10.94 2.34 30.00
N ILE A 390 -10.75 1.88 28.76
CA ILE A 390 -11.79 1.25 27.91
C ILE A 390 -11.77 -0.29 28.01
N SER A 391 -10.67 -0.88 28.49
CA SER A 391 -10.38 -2.33 28.48
C SER A 391 -11.24 -3.21 29.42
N ARG A 392 -12.28 -2.65 30.06
CA ARG A 392 -13.13 -3.42 31.00
C ARG A 392 -14.27 -4.19 30.34
N ASP A 393 -14.68 -3.80 29.13
CA ASP A 393 -15.84 -4.41 28.47
C ASP A 393 -15.49 -4.95 27.07
N ALA A 394 -15.89 -6.21 26.83
CA ALA A 394 -15.90 -6.98 25.57
C ALA A 394 -14.64 -7.78 25.17
N ASN A 395 -14.79 -9.12 25.19
CA ASN A 395 -13.91 -10.12 24.55
C ASN A 395 -13.63 -9.79 23.06
N ALA A 396 -14.54 -9.08 22.40
CA ALA A 396 -14.39 -8.64 21.01
C ALA A 396 -13.25 -7.63 20.78
N ILE A 397 -12.71 -7.00 21.83
CA ILE A 397 -11.68 -5.95 21.71
C ILE A 397 -10.27 -6.53 21.94
N GLN A 398 -10.16 -7.68 22.60
CA GLN A 398 -8.87 -8.23 23.06
C GLN A 398 -7.92 -8.57 21.89
N HIS A 399 -8.42 -9.10 20.77
CA HIS A 399 -7.59 -9.38 19.60
C HIS A 399 -7.00 -8.12 18.95
N ARG A 400 -7.78 -7.02 18.90
CA ARG A 400 -7.32 -5.73 18.39
C ARG A 400 -6.27 -5.11 19.31
N LEU A 401 -6.47 -5.21 20.63
CA LEU A 401 -5.49 -4.77 21.62
C LEU A 401 -4.18 -5.57 21.54
N LEU A 402 -4.30 -6.88 21.30
CA LEU A 402 -3.14 -7.75 21.10
C LEU A 402 -2.33 -7.29 19.88
N TRP A 403 -2.99 -7.02 18.75
CA TRP A 403 -2.34 -6.47 17.56
C TRP A 403 -1.67 -5.10 17.83
N ILE A 404 -2.41 -4.14 18.38
CA ILE A 404 -1.88 -2.78 18.65
C ILE A 404 -0.66 -2.84 19.57
N SER A 405 -0.75 -3.63 20.65
CA SER A 405 0.36 -3.76 21.61
C SER A 405 1.58 -4.47 21.01
N TRP A 406 1.37 -5.41 20.10
CA TRP A 406 2.46 -6.03 19.32
C TRP A 406 3.12 -5.03 18.37
N GLU A 407 2.32 -4.35 17.53
CA GLU A 407 2.82 -3.41 16.52
C GLU A 407 3.55 -2.22 17.14
N PHE A 408 3.08 -1.71 18.28
CA PHE A 408 3.75 -0.65 19.04
C PHE A 408 4.88 -1.12 19.97
N GLY A 409 5.11 -2.43 20.09
CA GLY A 409 6.13 -2.99 20.97
C GLY A 409 5.87 -2.78 22.47
N ARG A 410 4.61 -2.76 22.89
CA ARG A 410 4.17 -2.60 24.29
C ARG A 410 4.06 -3.96 24.97
N ALA A 411 5.21 -4.56 25.31
CA ALA A 411 5.33 -5.92 25.83
C ALA A 411 4.48 -6.22 27.08
N GLU A 412 4.33 -5.26 28.00
CA GLU A 412 3.54 -5.45 29.23
C GLU A 412 2.04 -5.50 28.96
N THR A 413 1.54 -4.59 28.11
CA THR A 413 0.15 -4.60 27.67
C THR A 413 -0.15 -5.87 26.88
N PHE A 414 0.75 -6.24 25.97
CA PHE A 414 0.66 -7.47 25.20
C PHE A 414 0.53 -8.70 26.10
N ARG A 415 1.42 -8.85 27.10
CA ARG A 415 1.39 -9.93 28.11
C ARG A 415 0.07 -9.98 28.86
N THR A 416 -0.40 -8.83 29.31
CA THR A 416 -1.65 -8.73 30.07
C THR A 416 -2.85 -9.18 29.23
N VAL A 417 -2.90 -8.75 27.97
CA VAL A 417 -3.97 -9.12 27.04
C VAL A 417 -3.88 -10.60 26.66
N ALA A 418 -2.70 -11.12 26.32
CA ALA A 418 -2.48 -12.52 25.98
C ALA A 418 -2.85 -13.46 27.15
N HIS A 419 -2.45 -13.11 28.38
CA HIS A 419 -2.81 -13.84 29.58
C HIS A 419 -4.33 -13.85 29.81
N ARG A 420 -4.99 -12.69 29.66
CA ARG A 420 -6.45 -12.58 29.79
C ARG A 420 -7.17 -13.44 28.75
N MET A 421 -6.73 -13.38 27.49
CA MET A 421 -7.26 -14.21 26.42
C MET A 421 -7.12 -15.70 26.75
N LEU A 422 -5.95 -16.14 27.22
CA LEU A 422 -5.72 -17.54 27.59
C LEU A 422 -6.64 -18.01 28.74
N MET A 423 -6.74 -17.20 29.80
CA MET A 423 -7.30 -17.60 31.08
C MET A 423 -8.81 -17.35 31.21
N GLU A 424 -9.31 -16.27 30.64
CA GLU A 424 -10.67 -15.76 30.89
C GLU A 424 -11.59 -15.92 29.68
N GLU A 425 -11.07 -15.96 28.45
CA GLU A 425 -11.93 -16.17 27.28
C GLU A 425 -12.36 -17.66 27.15
N PRO A 426 -13.66 -17.93 26.98
CA PRO A 426 -14.13 -19.24 26.59
C PRO A 426 -13.67 -19.56 25.15
N PRO A 427 -13.58 -20.85 24.77
CA PRO A 427 -13.18 -21.23 23.43
C PRO A 427 -14.07 -20.56 22.38
N ARG A 428 -13.45 -19.89 21.41
CA ARG A 428 -14.15 -19.15 20.37
C ARG A 428 -15.04 -20.10 19.56
N ALA A 429 -16.33 -19.78 19.44
CA ALA A 429 -17.11 -20.26 18.31
C ALA A 429 -16.53 -19.58 17.07
N ARG A 430 -15.90 -20.33 16.17
CA ARG A 430 -15.48 -19.83 14.86
C ARG A 430 -16.72 -19.35 14.11
N ASN A 431 -17.04 -18.06 14.20
CA ASN A 431 -17.98 -17.42 13.29
C ASN A 431 -17.20 -17.11 12.01
N THR A 432 -17.53 -17.85 10.95
CA THR A 432 -16.86 -17.84 9.63
C THR A 432 -17.02 -16.54 8.83
N ASN A 433 -17.62 -15.49 9.40
CA ASN A 433 -18.09 -14.33 8.63
C ASN A 433 -17.39 -13.00 8.97
N GLU A 434 -16.45 -12.99 9.93
CA GLU A 434 -15.66 -11.79 10.31
C GLU A 434 -14.14 -11.99 10.13
N ASP A 435 -13.71 -13.07 9.46
CA ASP A 435 -12.32 -13.56 9.41
C ASP A 435 -11.45 -12.91 8.31
N ASP A 436 -11.79 -11.71 7.86
CA ASP A 436 -10.94 -10.87 6.99
C ASP A 436 -10.03 -9.93 7.80
N ASP A 437 -10.11 -9.97 9.15
CA ASP A 437 -9.27 -9.18 10.03
C ASP A 437 -7.84 -9.76 10.06
N VAL A 438 -6.85 -8.93 9.72
CA VAL A 438 -5.41 -9.24 9.69
C VAL A 438 -5.00 -9.90 11.01
N GLN A 439 -4.90 -11.23 10.98
CA GLN A 439 -4.53 -12.01 12.15
C GLN A 439 -3.05 -11.74 12.46
N ALA A 440 -2.75 -11.33 13.69
CA ALA A 440 -1.38 -11.34 14.22
C ALA A 440 -0.81 -12.74 13.95
N PRO A 441 0.15 -12.91 13.00
CA PRO A 441 0.45 -14.23 12.50
C PRO A 441 0.95 -15.12 13.63
N GLN A 442 0.31 -16.27 13.82
CA GLN A 442 0.73 -17.38 14.69
C GLN A 442 0.55 -17.19 16.21
N ILE A 443 0.32 -15.98 16.72
CA ILE A 443 0.20 -15.74 18.18
C ILE A 443 -1.15 -16.24 18.71
N ILE A 444 -2.25 -15.93 18.02
CA ILE A 444 -3.59 -16.37 18.43
C ILE A 444 -3.68 -17.90 18.39
N GLU A 445 -3.15 -18.51 17.33
CA GLU A 445 -3.07 -19.97 17.19
C GLU A 445 -2.23 -20.61 18.32
N SER A 446 -1.15 -19.95 18.72
CA SER A 446 -0.31 -20.39 19.85
C SER A 446 -1.07 -20.32 21.18
N ILE A 447 -1.82 -19.23 21.44
CA ILE A 447 -2.67 -19.10 22.63
C ILE A 447 -3.73 -20.21 22.64
N ASP A 448 -4.38 -20.46 21.51
CA ASP A 448 -5.41 -21.51 21.39
C ASP A 448 -4.82 -22.91 21.60
N SER A 449 -3.63 -23.19 21.04
CA SER A 449 -2.92 -24.45 21.22
C SER A 449 -2.52 -24.67 22.69
N ILE A 450 -1.95 -23.66 23.35
CA ILE A 450 -1.60 -23.71 24.77
C ILE A 450 -2.85 -23.97 25.62
N ARG A 451 -3.97 -23.31 25.30
CA ARG A 451 -5.25 -23.51 26.00
C ARG A 451 -5.73 -24.96 25.89
N ILE A 452 -5.77 -25.51 24.69
CA ILE A 452 -6.22 -26.90 24.46
C ILE A 452 -5.33 -27.89 25.21
N GLN A 453 -4.00 -27.70 25.17
CA GLN A 453 -3.06 -28.55 25.90
C GLN A 453 -3.25 -28.46 27.42
N ALA A 454 -3.52 -27.26 27.96
CA ALA A 454 -3.78 -27.07 29.38
C ALA A 454 -5.07 -27.78 29.82
N ILE A 455 -6.16 -27.60 29.06
CA ILE A 455 -7.44 -28.30 29.31
C ILE A 455 -7.23 -29.81 29.25
N GLN A 456 -6.51 -30.32 28.26
CA GLN A 456 -6.22 -31.75 28.14
C GLN A 456 -5.47 -32.30 29.35
N LYS A 457 -4.45 -31.57 29.85
CA LYS A 457 -3.71 -31.94 31.06
C LYS A 457 -4.60 -31.93 32.31
N LEU A 458 -5.46 -30.93 32.47
CA LEU A 458 -6.41 -30.86 33.59
C LEU A 458 -7.42 -32.02 33.58
N LEU A 459 -7.99 -32.35 32.41
CA LEU A 459 -8.90 -33.49 32.28
C LEU A 459 -8.17 -34.83 32.49
N HIS A 460 -6.89 -34.92 32.09
CA HIS A 460 -6.08 -36.11 32.32
C HIS A 460 -5.83 -36.35 33.81
N VAL A 461 -5.58 -35.31 34.60
CA VAL A 461 -5.47 -35.41 36.07
C VAL A 461 -6.71 -36.07 36.67
N VAL A 462 -7.90 -35.60 36.28
CA VAL A 462 -9.17 -36.17 36.74
C VAL A 462 -9.32 -37.61 36.28
N ARG A 463 -9.01 -37.89 35.01
CA ARG A 463 -9.09 -39.24 34.41
C ARG A 463 -8.19 -40.24 35.12
N ASP A 464 -6.95 -39.85 35.45
CA ASP A 464 -5.98 -40.68 36.18
C ASP A 464 -6.50 -41.03 37.59
N VAL A 465 -7.00 -40.03 38.34
CA VAL A 465 -7.58 -40.25 39.66
C VAL A 465 -8.81 -41.16 39.58
N THR A 466 -9.76 -40.88 38.69
CA THR A 466 -10.95 -41.74 38.54
C THR A 466 -10.60 -43.15 38.08
N GLY A 467 -9.63 -43.28 37.16
CA GLY A 467 -9.18 -44.57 36.65
C GLY A 467 -8.59 -45.45 37.75
N ARG A 468 -7.78 -44.86 38.64
CA ARG A 468 -7.20 -45.55 39.81
C ARG A 468 -8.25 -45.94 40.86
N LEU A 469 -9.34 -45.18 40.98
CA LEU A 469 -10.46 -45.51 41.86
C LEU A 469 -11.38 -46.61 41.30
N THR A 470 -11.35 -46.85 39.99
CA THR A 470 -12.16 -47.87 39.30
C THR A 470 -11.45 -49.20 39.06
N VAL A 471 -10.20 -49.38 39.49
CA VAL A 471 -9.45 -50.63 39.27
C VAL A 471 -10.10 -51.78 40.03
N ALA A 472 -10.49 -52.83 39.31
CA ALA A 472 -10.90 -54.11 39.88
C ALA A 472 -9.65 -54.95 40.17
N ASP A 473 -9.35 -55.21 41.44
CA ASP A 473 -8.43 -56.19 42.06
C ASP A 473 -7.06 -56.55 41.43
N GLU A 474 -6.65 -55.96 40.31
CA GLU A 474 -5.44 -56.28 39.53
C GLU A 474 -4.25 -55.35 39.88
N GLY A 475 -4.44 -54.36 40.76
CA GLY A 475 -3.41 -53.40 41.19
C GLY A 475 -3.54 -52.98 42.65
N PRO A 476 -2.57 -52.21 43.19
CA PRO A 476 -2.63 -51.73 44.58
C PRO A 476 -3.85 -50.83 44.77
N ARG A 477 -4.69 -51.16 45.76
CA ARG A 477 -5.89 -50.39 46.08
C ARG A 477 -5.55 -48.97 46.53
N TRP A 478 -6.39 -48.02 46.13
CA TRP A 478 -6.25 -46.62 46.54
C TRP A 478 -6.40 -46.45 48.06
N CYS A 479 -7.32 -47.20 48.66
CA CYS A 479 -7.51 -47.22 50.10
C CYS A 479 -6.30 -47.86 50.80
N ARG A 480 -5.61 -47.09 51.65
CA ARG A 480 -4.47 -47.58 52.47
C ARG A 480 -4.88 -48.59 53.54
N HIS A 481 -6.18 -48.69 53.81
CA HIS A 481 -6.80 -49.55 54.81
C HIS A 481 -7.70 -50.60 54.15
N ALA A 482 -7.42 -50.93 52.89
CA ALA A 482 -8.18 -51.90 52.10
C ALA A 482 -8.29 -53.29 52.74
N ALA A 483 -7.36 -53.67 53.61
CA ALA A 483 -7.41 -54.94 54.36
C ALA A 483 -8.50 -54.97 55.44
N GLN A 484 -8.97 -53.79 55.89
CA GLN A 484 -9.94 -53.63 56.98
C GLN A 484 -11.35 -53.29 56.47
N VAL A 485 -11.44 -52.66 55.28
CA VAL A 485 -12.71 -52.32 54.64
C VAL A 485 -13.08 -53.35 53.57
N ARG A 486 -14.04 -54.22 53.88
CA ARG A 486 -14.69 -55.04 52.84
C ARG A 486 -15.49 -54.10 51.92
N HIS A 487 -15.40 -54.31 50.60
CA HIS A 487 -16.27 -53.72 49.56
C HIS A 487 -15.99 -52.27 49.06
N HIS A 488 -14.75 -51.89 48.72
CA HIS A 488 -14.42 -50.67 47.96
C HIS A 488 -15.10 -49.35 48.42
N GLN A 489 -15.50 -49.25 49.69
CA GLN A 489 -16.40 -48.20 50.14
C GLN A 489 -15.74 -46.82 50.09
N CYS A 490 -14.45 -46.76 50.44
CA CYS A 490 -13.66 -45.54 50.40
C CYS A 490 -13.46 -45.07 48.95
N GLU A 491 -13.17 -46.00 48.04
CA GLU A 491 -12.99 -45.70 46.61
C GLU A 491 -14.31 -45.28 45.95
N ALA A 492 -15.42 -45.96 46.28
CA ALA A 492 -16.75 -45.63 45.78
C ALA A 492 -17.25 -44.27 46.27
N MET A 493 -16.98 -43.91 47.53
CA MET A 493 -17.34 -42.60 48.08
C MET A 493 -16.56 -41.46 47.40
N ALA A 494 -15.25 -41.64 47.21
CA ALA A 494 -14.42 -40.67 46.52
C ALA A 494 -14.83 -40.53 45.05
N LEU A 495 -15.04 -41.66 44.35
CA LEU A 495 -15.47 -41.68 42.95
C LEU A 495 -16.86 -41.04 42.78
N GLY A 496 -17.81 -41.38 43.64
CA GLY A 496 -19.16 -40.78 43.66
C GLY A 496 -19.11 -39.27 43.87
N SER A 497 -18.26 -38.79 44.80
CA SER A 497 -18.07 -37.36 45.04
C SER A 497 -17.50 -36.62 43.83
N ILE A 498 -16.46 -37.18 43.19
CA ILE A 498 -15.82 -36.59 42.00
C ILE A 498 -16.80 -36.55 40.83
N THR A 499 -17.44 -37.69 40.51
CA THR A 499 -18.40 -37.80 39.41
C THR A 499 -19.62 -36.90 39.61
N PHE A 500 -20.15 -36.81 40.84
CA PHE A 500 -21.23 -35.88 41.17
C PHE A 500 -20.82 -34.41 40.95
N CYS A 501 -19.64 -34.00 41.43
CA CYS A 501 -19.15 -32.63 41.24
C CYS A 501 -18.97 -32.28 39.75
N LEU A 502 -18.40 -33.20 38.97
CA LEU A 502 -18.20 -33.02 37.52
C LEU A 502 -19.50 -33.02 36.75
N ALA A 503 -20.46 -33.91 37.09
CA ALA A 503 -21.78 -33.95 36.47
C ALA A 503 -22.55 -32.64 36.73
N ARG A 504 -22.48 -32.10 37.95
CA ARG A 504 -23.08 -30.81 38.30
C ARG A 504 -22.48 -29.65 37.49
N ALA A 505 -21.21 -29.75 37.12
CA ALA A 505 -20.53 -28.78 36.26
C ALA A 505 -20.70 -29.06 34.75
N GLY A 506 -21.43 -30.10 34.36
CA GLY A 506 -21.63 -30.49 32.95
C GLY A 506 -20.38 -31.11 32.28
N LEU A 507 -19.42 -31.60 33.07
CA LEU A 507 -18.16 -32.19 32.62
C LEU A 507 -18.12 -33.72 32.75
N TRP A 508 -19.22 -34.38 33.11
CA TRP A 508 -19.31 -35.84 33.22
C TRP A 508 -20.37 -36.42 32.27
N PRO A 509 -20.05 -37.43 31.44
CA PRO A 509 -18.72 -38.05 31.23
C PRO A 509 -17.65 -37.04 30.76
N LEU A 510 -16.38 -37.30 31.06
CA LEU A 510 -15.28 -36.37 30.73
C LEU A 510 -15.21 -36.11 29.22
N PRO A 511 -15.42 -34.87 28.75
CA PRO A 511 -15.40 -34.54 27.32
C PRO A 511 -13.98 -34.52 26.75
N ALA A 512 -13.85 -34.38 25.43
CA ALA A 512 -12.57 -34.03 24.82
C ALA A 512 -12.20 -32.56 25.16
N ALA A 513 -10.91 -32.23 25.16
CA ALA A 513 -10.46 -30.88 25.50
C ALA A 513 -11.07 -29.78 24.60
N ALA A 514 -11.31 -30.09 23.32
CA ALA A 514 -11.94 -29.18 22.36
C ALA A 514 -13.45 -28.95 22.60
N GLU A 515 -14.12 -29.82 23.37
CA GLU A 515 -15.56 -29.75 23.64
C GLU A 515 -15.88 -28.98 24.93
N VAL A 516 -14.87 -28.66 25.74
CA VAL A 516 -15.02 -27.90 26.98
C VAL A 516 -15.39 -26.46 26.65
N LYS A 517 -16.55 -26.00 27.11
CA LYS A 517 -17.05 -24.63 26.89
C LYS A 517 -16.61 -23.61 27.95
N LEU A 518 -16.02 -24.08 29.05
CA LEU A 518 -15.55 -23.23 30.14
C LEU A 518 -14.24 -22.54 29.78
N SER A 519 -14.02 -21.33 30.33
CA SER A 519 -12.69 -20.72 30.34
C SER A 519 -11.71 -21.57 31.14
N LEU A 520 -10.41 -21.41 30.90
CA LEU A 520 -9.39 -22.15 31.66
C LEU A 520 -9.45 -21.82 33.16
N SER A 521 -9.74 -20.56 33.51
CA SER A 521 -9.95 -20.13 34.90
C SER A 521 -11.18 -20.77 35.51
N ASP A 522 -12.30 -20.85 34.79
CA ASP A 522 -13.53 -21.47 35.29
C ASP A 522 -13.35 -22.98 35.49
N LEU A 523 -12.69 -23.66 34.54
CA LEU A 523 -12.35 -25.07 34.69
C LEU A 523 -11.45 -25.29 35.92
N GLY A 524 -10.42 -24.45 36.09
CA GLY A 524 -9.57 -24.46 37.27
C GLY A 524 -10.35 -24.29 38.58
N ARG A 525 -11.30 -23.33 38.63
CA ARG A 525 -12.19 -23.12 39.78
C ARG A 525 -13.10 -24.31 40.06
N VAL A 526 -13.69 -24.91 39.02
CA VAL A 526 -14.54 -26.11 39.16
C VAL A 526 -13.73 -27.25 39.77
N LEU A 527 -12.52 -27.51 39.26
CA LEU A 527 -11.67 -28.58 39.75
C LEU A 527 -11.16 -28.31 41.18
N ALA A 528 -10.75 -27.07 41.47
CA ALA A 528 -10.29 -26.67 42.80
C ALA A 528 -11.42 -26.68 43.85
N GLY A 529 -12.64 -26.39 43.42
CA GLY A 529 -13.83 -26.33 44.26
C GLY A 529 -14.48 -27.68 44.57
N MET A 530 -13.96 -28.79 44.05
CA MET A 530 -14.55 -30.11 44.30
C MET A 530 -14.46 -30.49 45.78
N VAL A 531 -15.62 -30.85 46.35
CA VAL A 531 -15.71 -31.42 47.70
C VAL A 531 -15.73 -32.93 47.54
N ILE A 532 -14.65 -33.58 47.98
CA ILE A 532 -14.52 -35.04 47.95
C ILE A 532 -14.71 -35.54 49.37
N HIS A 533 -15.73 -36.36 49.58
CA HIS A 533 -16.01 -36.97 50.87
C HIS A 533 -15.15 -38.23 51.08
N ASP A 534 -14.81 -38.49 52.33
CA ASP A 534 -14.17 -39.71 52.80
C ASP A 534 -14.89 -40.24 54.05
N ILE A 535 -14.55 -41.46 54.46
CA ILE A 535 -15.21 -42.18 55.56
C ILE A 535 -14.87 -41.56 56.94
N GLY A 536 -13.77 -40.82 57.05
CA GLY A 536 -13.26 -40.32 58.34
C GLY A 536 -12.76 -41.43 59.26
N GLU A 537 -12.80 -41.17 60.57
CA GLU A 537 -12.40 -42.13 61.61
C GLU A 537 -13.47 -43.22 61.79
N THR A 538 -13.07 -44.49 61.62
CA THR A 538 -13.97 -45.62 61.81
C THR A 538 -14.23 -45.91 63.29
N THR A 539 -15.44 -46.35 63.62
CA THR A 539 -15.81 -46.77 64.99
C THR A 539 -15.35 -48.19 65.34
N ASP A 540 -14.96 -48.99 64.33
CA ASP A 540 -14.50 -50.36 64.49
C ASP A 540 -13.08 -50.44 65.07
N GLU A 541 -12.74 -51.51 65.82
CA GLU A 541 -11.39 -51.75 66.35
C GLU A 541 -10.53 -52.59 65.37
N PRO A 542 -9.29 -52.17 65.04
CA PRO A 542 -8.63 -50.93 65.45
C PRO A 542 -9.22 -49.72 64.71
N ARG A 543 -9.29 -48.56 65.38
CA ARG A 543 -9.75 -47.31 64.75
C ARG A 543 -8.79 -46.87 63.66
N VAL A 544 -9.33 -46.48 62.52
CA VAL A 544 -8.57 -46.10 61.34
C VAL A 544 -9.15 -44.81 60.76
N ASP A 545 -8.29 -43.86 60.41
CA ASP A 545 -8.69 -42.62 59.76
C ASP A 545 -8.50 -42.69 58.24
N HIS A 546 -9.61 -42.65 57.51
CA HIS A 546 -9.63 -42.64 56.05
C HIS A 546 -9.38 -41.27 55.41
N GLY A 547 -9.19 -40.20 56.19
CA GLY A 547 -8.88 -38.86 55.65
C GLY A 547 -7.62 -38.85 54.76
N ILE A 548 -6.62 -39.68 55.07
CA ILE A 548 -5.41 -39.84 54.25
C ILE A 548 -5.67 -40.51 52.89
N CYS A 549 -6.81 -41.20 52.74
CA CYS A 549 -7.23 -41.83 51.49
C CYS A 549 -7.99 -40.85 50.58
N ASN A 550 -8.34 -39.66 51.05
CA ASN A 550 -9.04 -38.65 50.25
C ASN A 550 -8.13 -38.15 49.11
N PRO A 551 -8.52 -38.30 47.82
CA PRO A 551 -7.70 -37.90 46.68
C PRO A 551 -7.57 -36.38 46.49
N ARG A 552 -8.31 -35.58 47.26
CA ARG A 552 -8.37 -34.12 47.08
C ARG A 552 -7.00 -33.47 47.06
N TRP A 553 -6.11 -33.81 48.00
CA TRP A 553 -4.79 -33.18 48.08
C TRP A 553 -3.95 -33.42 46.81
N LEU A 554 -4.01 -34.63 46.25
CA LEU A 554 -3.27 -34.98 45.03
C LEU A 554 -3.84 -34.22 43.83
N LEU A 555 -5.18 -34.19 43.72
CA LEU A 555 -5.87 -33.50 42.66
C LEU A 555 -5.57 -32.00 42.69
N MET A 556 -5.66 -31.36 43.86
CA MET A 556 -5.33 -29.94 44.02
C MET A 556 -3.89 -29.63 43.60
N LYS A 557 -2.93 -30.44 44.09
CA LYS A 557 -1.51 -30.26 43.77
C LYS A 557 -1.25 -30.39 42.27
N GLN A 558 -1.84 -31.37 41.61
CA GLN A 558 -1.67 -31.59 40.17
C GLN A 558 -2.36 -30.51 39.33
N VAL A 559 -3.57 -30.06 39.73
CA VAL A 559 -4.26 -28.94 39.08
C VAL A 559 -3.44 -27.66 39.18
N GLU A 560 -2.93 -27.33 40.38
CA GLU A 560 -2.08 -26.16 40.60
C GLU A 560 -0.81 -26.21 39.74
N GLN A 561 -0.14 -27.37 39.69
CA GLN A 561 1.04 -27.58 38.84
C GLN A 561 0.74 -27.33 37.36
N VAL A 562 -0.40 -27.82 36.85
CA VAL A 562 -0.80 -27.61 35.44
C VAL A 562 -1.10 -26.12 35.19
N MET A 563 -1.80 -25.45 36.11
CA MET A 563 -2.11 -24.02 35.98
C MET A 563 -0.84 -23.16 35.96
N CYS A 564 0.10 -23.40 36.89
CA CYS A 564 1.39 -22.70 36.92
C CYS A 564 2.23 -22.96 35.67
N ALA A 565 2.31 -24.21 35.21
CA ALA A 565 3.06 -24.57 34.00
C ALA A 565 2.47 -23.92 32.73
N THR A 566 1.15 -23.72 32.69
CA THR A 566 0.47 -23.09 31.55
C THR A 566 0.83 -21.61 31.41
N VAL A 567 0.89 -20.87 32.52
CA VAL A 567 1.34 -19.47 32.52
C VAL A 567 2.81 -19.36 32.09
N ALA A 568 3.67 -20.28 32.55
CA ALA A 568 5.07 -20.33 32.14
C ALA A 568 5.24 -20.65 30.64
N ALA A 569 4.39 -21.53 30.08
CA ALA A 569 4.41 -21.87 28.66
C ALA A 569 4.04 -20.68 27.77
N LEU A 570 3.07 -19.85 28.19
CA LEU A 570 2.73 -18.61 27.50
C LEU A 570 3.94 -17.66 27.47
N ALA A 571 4.58 -17.43 28.63
CA ALA A 571 5.76 -16.57 28.72
C ALA A 571 6.94 -17.06 27.84
N ALA A 572 7.08 -18.37 27.64
CA ALA A 572 8.11 -18.93 26.76
C ALA A 572 7.78 -18.72 25.27
N ALA A 573 6.53 -18.95 24.87
CA ALA A 573 6.07 -18.72 23.49
C ALA A 573 6.16 -17.23 23.09
N GLU A 574 6.07 -16.32 24.06
CA GLU A 574 6.26 -14.88 23.87
C GLU A 574 7.70 -14.50 23.49
N VAL A 575 8.72 -15.14 24.09
CA VAL A 575 10.13 -14.80 23.83
C VAL A 575 10.51 -15.11 22.37
N ASP A 576 9.93 -16.16 21.80
CA ASP A 576 10.20 -16.59 20.43
C ASP A 576 9.37 -15.82 19.37
N SER A 577 8.24 -15.22 19.75
CA SER A 577 7.29 -14.54 18.83
C SER A 577 7.27 -13.01 18.96
N PHE A 578 7.77 -12.45 20.06
CA PHE A 578 7.80 -11.01 20.30
C PHE A 578 9.11 -10.39 19.79
N THR A 579 9.20 -10.15 18.47
CA THR A 579 10.19 -9.26 17.86
C THR A 579 9.53 -7.90 17.54
N PRO A 580 9.57 -6.92 18.46
CA PRO A 580 8.93 -5.63 18.25
C PRO A 580 9.63 -4.80 17.17
N ARG A 581 8.96 -4.53 16.04
CA ARG A 581 9.47 -3.69 14.93
C ARG A 581 9.92 -2.29 15.40
N VAL A 582 9.22 -1.68 16.37
CA VAL A 582 9.51 -0.33 16.85
C VAL A 582 10.74 -0.28 17.80
N LEU A 583 11.04 -1.37 18.52
CA LEU A 583 12.10 -1.41 19.52
C LEU A 583 13.49 -1.74 18.94
N ASP A 584 13.57 -2.48 17.84
CA ASP A 584 14.84 -2.69 17.11
C ASP A 584 15.48 -1.36 16.66
N ILE A 585 14.67 -0.34 16.39
CA ILE A 585 15.16 0.96 15.92
C ILE A 585 15.62 1.86 17.08
N TYR A 586 15.03 1.71 18.27
CA TYR A 586 15.42 2.49 19.46
C TYR A 586 16.65 1.89 20.19
N GLN A 587 16.77 0.57 20.32
CA GLN A 587 17.89 -0.03 21.06
C GLN A 587 19.18 -0.13 20.24
N VAL A 588 19.11 -0.29 18.91
CA VAL A 588 20.31 -0.30 18.05
C VAL A 588 20.98 1.09 18.01
N LYS A 589 20.23 2.18 18.20
CA LYS A 589 20.77 3.56 18.19
C LYS A 589 21.55 3.96 19.45
N LEU A 590 21.29 3.34 20.61
CA LEU A 590 21.92 3.75 21.88
C LEU A 590 23.23 3.01 22.19
N ARG A 591 23.50 1.84 21.60
CA ARG A 591 24.68 1.00 21.94
C ARG A 591 25.86 1.09 20.98
N LYS A 592 25.69 1.64 19.77
CA LYS A 592 26.78 1.77 18.80
C LYS A 592 26.71 3.15 18.16
N GLY A 593 27.65 4.02 18.52
CA GLY A 593 27.92 5.26 17.78
C GLY A 593 28.38 4.95 16.35
N MET A 594 27.43 4.59 15.50
CA MET A 594 27.60 4.28 14.07
C MET A 594 26.61 5.14 13.26
N PRO A 595 26.99 5.56 12.04
CA PRO A 595 26.25 6.55 11.27
C PRO A 595 24.89 6.02 10.81
N SER A 596 23.96 6.97 10.65
CA SER A 596 22.53 6.78 10.38
C SER A 596 22.24 5.79 9.27
N ARG A 597 21.57 4.67 9.59
CA ARG A 597 20.85 3.86 8.60
C ARG A 597 19.58 4.60 8.18
N SER A 598 19.67 5.24 7.02
CA SER A 598 18.70 6.12 6.37
C SER A 598 17.68 5.37 5.49
N GLN A 599 17.25 4.16 5.88
CA GLN A 599 16.32 3.36 5.07
C GLN A 599 14.84 3.48 5.51
N TYR A 600 14.55 3.91 6.74
CA TYR A 600 13.15 4.01 7.23
C TYR A 600 12.43 5.33 6.88
N TYR A 601 13.15 6.31 6.31
CA TYR A 601 12.54 7.53 5.79
C TYR A 601 12.10 7.40 4.33
N LEU A 602 12.53 6.36 3.59
CA LEU A 602 12.36 6.30 2.14
C LEU A 602 10.97 5.81 1.70
N PHE A 603 10.28 4.96 2.46
CA PHE A 603 8.97 4.42 2.04
C PHE A 603 7.78 5.35 2.35
N ALA A 604 7.78 6.00 3.52
CA ALA A 604 6.86 7.10 3.81
C ALA A 604 7.07 8.24 2.81
N VAL A 605 8.32 8.51 2.41
CA VAL A 605 8.65 9.41 1.32
C VAL A 605 8.18 8.86 -0.05
N HIS A 606 8.16 7.54 -0.30
CA HIS A 606 7.72 6.98 -1.59
C HIS A 606 6.20 7.05 -1.84
N VAL A 607 5.35 6.92 -0.82
CA VAL A 607 3.91 7.21 -0.96
C VAL A 607 3.65 8.73 -1.05
N LEU A 608 4.48 9.55 -0.38
CA LEU A 608 4.49 11.01 -0.49
C LEU A 608 5.19 11.52 -1.78
N GLN A 609 5.80 10.64 -2.58
CA GLN A 609 6.53 10.94 -3.81
C GLN A 609 5.75 10.54 -5.07
N SER A 610 4.41 10.52 -5.02
CA SER A 610 3.74 10.99 -6.23
C SER A 610 4.18 12.44 -6.42
N PRO A 611 4.80 12.83 -7.55
CA PRO A 611 5.23 14.21 -7.79
C PRO A 611 4.05 15.22 -7.78
N PHE A 612 2.82 14.74 -7.57
CA PHE A 612 1.59 15.52 -7.55
C PHE A 612 0.76 15.37 -6.26
N ALA A 613 1.20 14.60 -5.27
CA ALA A 613 0.47 14.38 -4.01
C ALA A 613 0.65 15.52 -2.98
N THR A 614 0.56 16.78 -3.40
CA THR A 614 0.25 17.91 -2.51
C THR A 614 -0.32 19.07 -3.33
N SER A 615 -1.63 19.34 -3.17
CA SER A 615 -2.19 20.69 -3.01
C SER A 615 -3.74 20.62 -2.96
N LYS A 616 -4.31 20.64 -1.77
CA LYS A 616 -5.34 21.61 -1.40
C LYS A 616 -5.12 22.03 0.03
#